data_AF-A0A849C729-F1
#
_entry.id   AF-A0A849C729-F1
#
_cell.length_a   1.000
_cell.length_b   1.000
_cell.length_c   1.000
_cell.angle_alpha   90.00
_cell.angle_beta   90.00
_cell.angle_gamma   90.00
#
_symmetry.space_group_name_H-M   'P 1'
#
loop_
_entity.id
_entity.type
_entity.pdbx_description
1 polymer ?
#
loop_
_entity_poly.entity_id
_entity_poly.type
_entity_poly.pdbx_seq_one_letter_code
_entity_poly.pdbx_strand_id
1 'polypeptide(L)'
;MALQVIDRSLMTSDLTPHQAKSVGIGGWVVSFLPGRTLTTEQATAALQAAEAVAAVKAFAGQVGLTAMETVGLATQESPWSEPECAGGLGRLWRRGQLNR
;
A
#
# COMPACT_ATOMS: atom_id res chain seq x y z
N MET A 1 -0.71 0.22 16.86
CA MET A 1 0.41 0.87 16.14
C MET A 1 0.82 2.09 16.93
N ALA A 2 2.04 2.12 17.46
CA ALA A 2 2.51 3.18 18.34
C ALA A 2 3.91 3.63 17.92
N LEU A 3 3.98 4.71 17.12
CA LEU A 3 5.24 5.41 16.89
C LEU A 3 5.62 6.17 18.17
N GLN A 4 6.80 5.87 18.69
CA GLN A 4 7.32 6.55 19.87
C GLN A 4 8.27 7.67 19.44
N VAL A 5 7.93 8.91 19.83
CA VAL A 5 8.81 10.07 19.66
C VAL A 5 9.52 10.31 20.99
N ILE A 6 10.82 10.06 21.01
CA ILE A 6 11.67 10.29 22.17
C ILE A 6 12.32 11.67 22.02
N ASP A 7 11.95 12.58 22.93
CA ASP A 7 12.59 13.88 23.14
C ASP A 7 12.78 14.75 21.88
N ARG A 8 11.84 14.65 20.91
CA ARG A 8 11.90 15.32 19.58
C ARG A 8 13.17 15.05 18.78
N SER A 9 13.99 14.07 19.18
CA SER A 9 15.29 13.77 18.60
C SER A 9 15.33 12.40 17.95
N LEU A 10 14.43 11.50 18.34
CA LEU A 10 14.37 10.12 17.85
C LEU A 10 12.91 9.68 17.66
N MET A 11 12.62 9.04 16.53
CA MET A 11 11.37 8.32 16.29
C MET A 11 11.68 6.85 16.05
N THR A 12 10.93 5.98 16.71
CA THR A 12 11.05 4.53 16.57
C THR A 12 9.69 3.88 16.40
N SER A 13 9.69 2.75 15.70
CA SER A 13 8.54 1.86 15.56
C SER A 13 8.71 0.65 16.47
N ASP A 14 7.60 0.12 16.99
CA ASP A 14 7.55 -1.17 17.70
C ASP A 14 7.56 -2.37 16.75
N LEU A 15 7.24 -2.17 15.47
CA LEU A 15 7.09 -3.24 14.47
C LEU A 15 8.29 -3.39 13.54
N THR A 16 9.16 -2.38 13.46
CA THR A 16 10.35 -2.44 12.59
C THR A 16 11.60 -1.90 13.29
N PRO A 17 12.80 -2.40 12.93
CA PRO A 17 14.06 -1.86 13.46
C PRO A 17 14.42 -0.49 12.88
N HIS A 18 13.58 0.07 12.00
CA HIS A 18 13.85 1.35 11.37
C HIS A 18 13.54 2.51 12.32
N GLN A 19 14.42 3.51 12.29
CA GLN A 19 14.31 4.70 13.13
C GLN A 19 14.50 5.97 12.30
N ALA A 20 13.98 7.08 12.81
CA ALA A 20 14.28 8.42 12.32
C ALA A 20 15.02 9.22 13.39
N LYS A 21 16.08 9.93 13.01
CA LYS A 21 16.86 10.80 13.91
C LYS A 21 16.71 12.25 13.47
N SER A 22 16.53 13.17 14.43
CA SER A 22 16.47 14.59 14.12
C SER A 22 17.86 15.12 13.77
N VAL A 23 17.92 16.02 12.79
CA VAL A 23 19.14 16.72 12.36
C VAL A 23 19.06 18.24 12.61
N GLY A 24 18.08 18.70 13.39
CA GLY A 24 17.84 20.11 13.70
C GLY A 24 16.86 20.81 12.75
N ILE A 25 16.28 21.93 13.19
CA ILE A 25 15.34 22.79 12.43
C ILE A 25 14.13 22.00 11.89
N GLY A 26 13.63 21.01 12.64
CA GLY A 26 12.51 20.17 12.22
C GLY A 26 12.84 19.16 11.11
N GLY A 27 14.12 19.03 10.75
CA GLY A 27 14.63 18.03 9.82
C GLY A 27 14.89 16.67 10.48
N TRP A 28 14.66 15.61 9.71
CA TRP A 28 14.81 14.22 10.12
C TRP A 28 15.49 13.39 9.04
N VAL A 29 16.29 12.41 9.45
CA VAL A 29 16.85 11.37 8.57
C VAL A 29 16.31 10.03 8.99
N VAL A 30 15.89 9.20 8.02
CA VAL A 30 15.35 7.86 8.27
C VAL A 30 16.37 6.82 7.84
N SER A 31 16.58 5.80 8.67
CA SER A 31 17.62 4.77 8.50
C SER A 31 17.68 4.13 7.11
N PHE A 32 16.54 3.92 6.45
CA PHE A 32 16.45 3.29 5.12
C PHE A 32 16.30 4.30 3.95
N LEU A 33 16.31 5.60 4.23
CA LEU A 33 16.27 6.67 3.22
C LEU A 33 17.50 7.58 3.36
N PRO A 34 18.72 7.07 3.11
CA PRO A 34 19.94 7.85 3.24
C PRO A 34 19.96 9.04 2.26
N GLY A 35 20.56 10.15 2.69
CA GLY A 35 20.73 11.34 1.86
C GLY A 35 19.49 12.22 1.70
N ARG A 36 18.41 11.95 2.44
CA ARG A 36 17.20 12.80 2.47
C ARG A 36 16.99 13.41 3.85
N THR A 37 16.72 14.71 3.86
CA THR A 37 16.21 15.41 5.04
C THR A 37 14.70 15.56 4.89
N LEU A 38 13.96 14.99 5.82
CA LEU A 38 12.50 14.91 5.82
C LEU A 38 11.91 15.82 6.90
N THR A 39 10.68 16.28 6.70
CA THR A 39 9.89 16.87 7.79
C THR A 39 9.48 15.80 8.80
N THR A 40 9.04 16.21 9.99
CA THR A 40 8.45 15.33 11.01
C THR A 40 7.36 14.42 10.42
N GLU A 41 6.43 14.99 9.63
CA GLU A 41 5.33 14.25 9.00
C GLU A 41 5.84 13.23 7.98
N GLN A 42 6.80 13.61 7.14
CA GLN A 42 7.40 12.71 6.15
C GLN A 42 8.20 11.58 6.79
N ALA A 43 8.95 11.88 7.87
CA ALA A 43 9.67 10.86 8.63
C ALA A 43 8.71 9.88 9.31
N THR A 44 7.59 10.39 9.83
CA THR A 44 6.50 9.58 10.38
C THR A 44 5.96 8.65 9.30
N ALA A 45 5.52 9.20 8.16
CA ALA A 45 4.99 8.43 7.03
C ALA A 45 6.00 7.38 6.52
N ALA A 46 7.30 7.68 6.50
CA ALA A 46 8.34 6.73 6.13
C ALA A 46 8.39 5.54 7.10
N LEU A 47 8.35 5.78 8.42
CA LEU A 47 8.29 4.68 9.39
C LEU A 47 7.01 3.85 9.24
N GLN A 48 5.86 4.49 9.04
CA GLN A 48 4.60 3.78 8.78
C GLN A 48 4.67 2.93 7.50
N ALA A 49 5.32 3.42 6.45
CA ALA A 49 5.54 2.65 5.23
C ALA A 49 6.42 1.42 5.47
N ALA A 50 7.47 1.55 6.30
CA ALA A 50 8.30 0.42 6.70
C ALA A 50 7.48 -0.64 7.47
N GLU A 51 6.58 -0.21 8.35
CA GLU A 51 5.65 -1.12 9.06
C GLU A 51 4.70 -1.83 8.11
N ALA A 52 4.13 -1.11 7.14
CA ALA A 52 3.26 -1.71 6.12
C ALA A 52 4.01 -2.78 5.31
N VAL A 53 5.27 -2.53 4.94
CA VAL A 53 6.12 -3.52 4.25
C VAL A 53 6.38 -4.75 5.15
N ALA A 54 6.61 -4.56 6.44
CA ALA A 54 6.77 -5.67 7.39
C ALA A 54 5.49 -6.51 7.50
N ALA A 55 4.32 -5.89 7.52
CA ALA A 55 3.03 -6.57 7.51
C ALA A 55 2.81 -7.36 6.20
N VAL A 56 3.06 -6.75 5.04
CA VAL A 56 2.98 -7.44 3.74
C VAL A 56 3.90 -8.65 3.71
N LYS A 57 5.14 -8.52 4.20
CA LYS A 57 6.09 -9.63 4.28
C LYS A 57 5.57 -10.78 5.16
N ALA A 58 4.93 -10.47 6.29
CA ALA A 58 4.36 -11.49 7.17
C ALA A 58 3.21 -12.26 6.48
N PHE A 59 2.33 -11.56 5.76
CA PHE A 59 1.21 -12.21 5.05
C PHE A 59 1.65 -12.95 3.79
N ALA A 60 2.59 -12.39 3.01
CA ALA A 60 3.10 -13.01 1.80
C ALA A 60 3.66 -14.43 2.07
N GLY A 61 4.39 -14.59 3.19
CA GLY A 61 4.91 -15.88 3.60
C GLY A 61 3.84 -16.94 3.87
N GLN A 62 2.61 -16.55 4.25
CA GLN A 62 1.50 -17.48 4.50
C GLN A 62 0.95 -18.09 3.20
N VAL A 63 1.13 -17.41 2.07
CA VAL A 63 0.65 -17.85 0.75
C VAL A 63 1.79 -18.29 -0.17
N GLY A 64 3.00 -18.46 0.36
CA GLY A 64 4.16 -18.91 -0.39
C GLY A 64 4.73 -17.86 -1.35
N LEU A 65 4.47 -16.58 -1.11
CA LEU A 65 4.97 -15.47 -1.91
C LEU A 65 6.00 -14.65 -1.14
N THR A 66 6.86 -13.95 -1.89
CA THR A 66 7.66 -12.84 -1.37
C THR A 66 6.83 -11.57 -1.28
N ALA A 67 7.23 -10.64 -0.42
CA ALA A 67 6.55 -9.34 -0.31
C ALA A 67 6.46 -8.60 -1.67
N MET A 68 7.52 -8.67 -2.50
CA MET A 68 7.53 -8.00 -3.80
C MET A 68 6.58 -8.65 -4.80
N GLU A 69 6.47 -9.99 -4.81
CA GLU A 69 5.47 -10.68 -5.63
C GLU A 69 4.06 -10.33 -5.19
N THR A 70 3.78 -10.30 -3.88
CA THR A 70 2.47 -9.90 -3.35
C THR A 70 2.11 -8.47 -3.77
N VAL A 71 3.02 -7.51 -3.61
CA VAL A 71 2.79 -6.12 -4.05
C VAL A 71 2.56 -6.05 -5.55
N GLY A 72 3.39 -6.74 -6.34
CA GLY A 72 3.30 -6.76 -7.80
C GLY A 72 1.96 -7.33 -8.28
N LEU A 73 1.56 -8.49 -7.76
CA LEU A 73 0.31 -9.16 -8.13
C LEU A 73 -0.91 -8.36 -7.67
N ALA A 74 -0.94 -7.87 -6.43
CA ALA A 74 -2.07 -7.09 -5.91
C ALA A 74 -2.27 -5.76 -6.66
N THR A 75 -1.20 -5.20 -7.27
CA THR A 75 -1.27 -3.96 -8.04
C THR A 75 -1.68 -4.20 -9.50
N GLN A 76 -1.28 -5.33 -10.09
CA GLN A 76 -1.44 -5.62 -11.52
C GLN A 76 -2.65 -6.50 -11.84
N GLU A 77 -2.99 -7.43 -10.94
CA GLU A 77 -4.12 -8.34 -11.16
C GLU A 77 -5.43 -7.58 -10.98
N SER A 78 -6.31 -7.72 -11.96
CA SER A 78 -7.67 -7.21 -11.84
C SER A 78 -8.38 -7.98 -10.73
N PRO A 79 -9.13 -7.29 -9.84
CA PRO A 79 -10.08 -8.00 -9.00
C PRO A 79 -11.02 -8.79 -9.92
N TRP A 80 -11.50 -9.94 -9.45
CA TRP A 80 -12.48 -10.74 -10.16
C TRP A 80 -13.57 -9.82 -10.69
N SER A 81 -13.88 -9.91 -11.99
CA SER A 81 -15.08 -9.28 -12.51
C SER A 81 -16.25 -9.73 -11.64
N GLU A 82 -17.10 -8.79 -11.22
CA GLU A 82 -18.40 -9.16 -10.67
C GLU A 82 -19.02 -10.17 -11.65
N PRO A 83 -19.60 -11.28 -11.18
CA PRO A 83 -20.33 -12.16 -12.08
C PRO A 83 -21.33 -11.27 -12.79
N GLU A 84 -21.20 -11.12 -14.11
CA GLU A 84 -22.22 -10.52 -14.93
C GLU A 84 -23.49 -11.32 -14.64
N CYS A 85 -24.32 -10.78 -13.75
CA CYS A 85 -25.57 -11.41 -13.40
C CYS A 85 -26.37 -11.40 -14.69
N ALA A 86 -26.44 -12.55 -15.35
CA ALA A 86 -27.13 -12.74 -16.60
C ALA A 86 -28.58 -12.26 -16.44
N GLY A 87 -28.89 -11.09 -17.02
CA GLY A 87 -30.16 -10.41 -16.78
C GLY A 87 -30.41 -9.26 -17.74
N GLY A 88 -30.22 -9.49 -19.04
CA GLY A 88 -30.43 -8.48 -20.06
C GLY A 88 -30.66 -9.08 -21.44
N LEU A 89 -31.68 -9.92 -21.57
CA LEU A 89 -32.39 -10.17 -22.82
C LEU A 89 -32.99 -8.84 -23.35
N GLY A 90 -32.14 -7.94 -23.82
CA GLY A 90 -32.49 -6.63 -24.38
C GLY A 90 -32.02 -6.43 -25.82
N ARG A 91 -31.62 -7.51 -26.51
CA ARG A 91 -31.19 -7.46 -27.91
C ARG A 91 -31.76 -8.60 -28.74
N LEU A 92 -33.09 -8.74 -28.76
CA LEU A 92 -33.78 -9.63 -29.70
C LEU A 92 -35.16 -9.09 -30.14
N TRP A 93 -35.31 -7.79 -30.34
CA TRP A 93 -36.48 -7.23 -31.07
C TRP A 93 -36.05 -6.05 -31.95
N ARG A 94 -35.37 -6.34 -33.07
CA ARG A 94 -35.43 -5.46 -34.24
C ARG A 94 -35.21 -6.25 -35.52
N ARG A 95 -36.23 -6.99 -35.95
CA ARG A 95 -36.37 -7.41 -37.35
C ARG A 95 -37.84 -7.58 -37.71
N GLY A 96 -38.45 -6.47 -38.13
CA GLY A 96 -39.74 -6.45 -38.81
C GLY A 96 -39.61 -5.60 -40.07
N GLN A 97 -39.09 -6.22 -41.13
CA GLN A 97 -39.15 -5.70 -42.50
C GLN A 97 -40.22 -6.49 -43.27
N LEU A 98 -41.12 -5.75 -43.94
CA LEU A 98 -42.05 -6.11 -45.02
C LEU A 98 -43.18 -7.14 -44.78
N ASN A 99 -44.45 -6.68 -44.77
CA ASN A 99 -45.41 -6.81 -45.89
C ASN A 99 -46.86 -6.41 -45.51
N ARG A 100 -47.33 -5.25 -45.96
CA ARG A 100 -48.54 -5.03 -46.81
C ARG A 100 -48.86 -3.55 -46.94
#